data_AF-A0A2P4PX76-F1
#
_entry.id   AF-A0A2P4PX76-F1
#
_cell.length_a   1.000
_cell.length_b   1.000
_cell.length_c   1.000
_cell.angle_alpha   90.00
_cell.angle_beta   90.00
_cell.angle_gamma   90.00
#
_symmetry.space_group_name_H-M   'P 1'
#
loop_
_entity.id
_entity.type
_entity.pdbx_description
1 polymer ?
#
loop_
_entity_poly.entity_id
_entity_poly.type
_entity_poly.pdbx_seq_one_letter_code
_entity_poly.pdbx_strand_id
1 'polypeptide(L)'
;EKIQIIFDIIHAVCDLHKENVIHRDLHSRNILFDQLIQKFRISDLAFCGPPNKPLNSIYGNLPYIAPELLCGKETTFASDIYSVGMLMWEISSGQPPFICKHNYDLAIEIVNGIRPKIVPGTPLKYKELMEKCWDADPTKRPDIKTL
;
A
#
# COMPACT_ATOMS: atom_id res chain seq x y z
N GLU A 1 15.06 6.16 -11.41
CA GLU A 1 13.91 6.86 -10.81
C GLU A 1 12.91 5.91 -10.13
N LYS A 2 12.12 5.09 -10.86
CA LYS A 2 11.13 4.17 -10.26
C LYS A 2 11.64 3.30 -9.10
N ILE A 3 12.84 2.74 -9.24
CA ILE A 3 13.48 1.93 -8.17
C ILE A 3 13.81 2.78 -6.94
N GLN A 4 14.24 4.03 -7.13
CA GLN A 4 14.53 4.93 -6.01
C GLN A 4 13.26 5.28 -5.23
N ILE A 5 12.15 5.55 -5.94
CA ILE A 5 10.86 5.83 -5.31
C ILE A 5 10.46 4.69 -4.37
N ILE A 6 10.43 3.46 -4.87
CA ILE A 6 10.01 2.32 -4.05
C ILE A 6 11.00 2.02 -2.92
N PHE A 7 12.30 2.19 -3.16
CA PHE A 7 13.33 2.00 -2.14
C PHE A 7 13.15 2.99 -0.97
N ASP A 8 12.94 4.27 -1.27
CA ASP A 8 12.70 5.31 -0.27
C ASP A 8 11.40 5.03 0.52
N ILE A 9 10.34 4.58 -0.16
CA ILE A 9 9.08 4.18 0.48
C ILE A 9 9.30 3.01 1.43
N ILE A 10 9.92 1.92 0.97
CA ILE A 10 10.19 0.72 1.78
C ILE A 10 11.04 1.09 3.01
N HIS A 11 12.07 1.92 2.83
CA HIS A 11 12.92 2.35 3.92
C HIS A 11 12.13 3.16 4.96
N ALA A 12 11.29 4.10 4.53
CA ALA A 12 10.49 4.92 5.44
C ALA A 12 9.45 4.08 6.20
N VAL A 13 8.79 3.11 5.53
CA VAL A 13 7.86 2.18 6.18
C VAL A 13 8.60 1.27 7.17
N CYS A 14 9.82 0.82 6.83
CA CYS A 14 10.67 0.04 7.72
C CYS A 14 11.00 0.81 9.01
N ASP A 15 11.28 2.11 8.92
CA ASP A 15 11.54 2.95 10.08
C ASP A 15 10.29 3.13 10.96
N LEU A 16 9.10 3.30 10.37
CA LEU A 16 7.85 3.32 11.13
C LEU A 16 7.61 1.99 11.87
N HIS A 17 7.76 0.86 11.16
CA HIS A 17 7.51 -0.47 11.73
C HIS A 17 8.50 -0.80 12.86
N LYS A 18 9.74 -0.32 12.79
CA LYS A 18 10.72 -0.44 13.90
C LYS A 18 10.24 0.27 15.17
N GLU A 19 9.55 1.39 15.02
CA GLU A 19 8.95 2.16 16.13
C GLU A 19 7.55 1.64 16.52
N ASN A 20 7.15 0.46 16.01
CA ASN A 20 5.82 -0.13 16.19
C ASN A 20 4.65 0.75 15.70
N VAL A 21 4.89 1.58 14.67
CA VAL A 21 3.89 2.44 14.05
C VAL A 21 3.41 1.81 12.73
N ILE A 22 2.09 1.70 12.57
CA ILE A 22 1.43 1.32 11.31
C ILE A 22 0.95 2.61 10.64
N HIS A 23 1.23 2.78 9.34
CA HIS A 23 0.84 4.00 8.62
C HIS A 23 -0.66 4.07 8.33
N ARG A 24 -1.27 2.94 7.95
CA ARG A 24 -2.74 2.76 7.73
C ARG A 24 -3.33 3.46 6.50
N ASP A 25 -2.58 4.29 5.78
CA ASP A 25 -3.08 5.05 4.62
C ASP A 25 -1.97 5.34 3.59
N LEU A 26 -1.17 4.33 3.29
CA LEU A 26 -0.12 4.42 2.28
C LEU A 26 -0.74 4.42 0.87
N HIS A 27 -0.57 5.52 0.16
CA HIS A 27 -0.95 5.67 -1.24
C HIS A 27 -0.16 6.81 -1.90
N SER A 28 -0.17 6.91 -3.23
CA SER A 28 0.66 7.90 -3.95
C SER A 28 0.50 9.34 -3.50
N ARG A 29 -0.71 9.79 -3.10
CA ARG A 29 -0.91 11.17 -2.61
C ARG A 29 -0.25 11.46 -1.24
N ASN A 30 0.20 10.42 -0.54
CA ASN A 30 0.94 10.52 0.73
C ASN A 30 2.44 10.27 0.53
N ILE A 31 2.91 10.25 -0.72
CA ILE A 31 4.32 10.18 -1.08
C ILE A 31 4.75 11.56 -1.59
N LEU A 32 5.64 12.21 -0.86
CA LEU A 32 6.14 13.56 -1.16
C LEU A 32 7.59 13.50 -1.63
N PHE A 33 7.96 14.37 -2.56
CA PHE A 33 9.35 14.51 -2.99
C PHE A 33 10.02 15.67 -2.27
N ASP A 34 11.08 15.38 -1.51
CA ASP A 34 11.92 16.38 -0.85
C ASP A 34 13.04 16.81 -1.81
N GLN A 35 12.89 18.02 -2.36
CA GLN A 35 13.85 18.60 -3.31
C GLN A 35 15.22 18.88 -2.69
N LEU A 36 15.32 19.08 -1.37
CA LEU A 36 16.60 19.44 -0.74
C LEU A 36 17.52 18.23 -0.63
N ILE A 37 16.97 17.07 -0.28
CA ILE A 37 17.73 15.83 -0.13
C ILE A 37 17.56 14.85 -1.29
N GLN A 38 16.73 15.21 -2.28
CA GLN A 38 16.44 14.41 -3.48
C GLN A 38 15.90 13.00 -3.13
N LYS A 39 14.96 12.92 -2.18
CA LYS A 39 14.35 11.66 -1.73
C LYS A 39 12.83 11.74 -1.66
N PHE A 40 12.19 10.59 -1.80
CA PHE A 40 10.77 10.44 -1.52
C PHE A 40 10.55 10.20 -0.02
N ARG A 41 9.49 10.77 0.54
CA ARG A 41 9.09 10.63 1.94
C ARG A 41 7.62 10.24 2.03
N ILE A 42 7.28 9.44 3.03
CA ILE A 42 5.89 9.17 3.40
C ILE A 42 5.39 10.30 4.31
N SER A 43 4.12 10.68 4.17
CA SER A 43 3.45 11.71 4.96
C SER A 43 2.10 11.23 5.46
N ASP A 44 1.44 12.04 6.29
CA ASP A 44 0.07 11.80 6.77
C ASP A 44 -0.08 10.47 7.53
N LEU A 45 0.65 10.39 8.66
CA LEU A 45 0.50 9.30 9.60
C LEU A 45 -0.92 9.36 10.20
N ALA A 46 -1.75 8.40 9.84
CA ALA A 46 -3.16 8.37 10.21
C ALA A 46 -3.39 7.90 11.66
N PHE A 47 -2.79 8.63 12.61
CA PHE A 47 -2.84 8.30 14.04
C PHE A 47 -4.27 8.29 14.60
N CYS A 48 -5.11 9.24 14.18
CA CYS A 48 -6.41 9.48 14.83
C CYS A 48 -7.63 9.07 13.98
N GLY A 49 -7.47 8.75 12.70
CA GLY A 49 -8.60 8.64 11.77
C GLY A 49 -9.45 9.92 11.72
N PRO A 50 -10.57 9.95 10.98
CA PRO A 50 -11.46 11.11 10.93
C PRO A 50 -12.20 11.24 12.27
N PRO A 51 -12.39 12.47 12.78
CA PRO A 51 -13.07 12.68 14.07
C PRO A 51 -14.51 12.15 14.11
N ASN A 52 -15.12 11.97 12.94
CA ASN A 52 -16.52 11.55 12.78
C ASN A 52 -16.69 10.06 12.45
N LYS A 53 -15.62 9.25 12.53
CA LYS A 53 -15.74 7.80 12.33
C LYS A 53 -15.33 7.04 13.59
N PRO A 54 -16.00 5.91 13.88
CA PRO A 54 -15.55 5.04 14.96
C PRO A 54 -14.13 4.55 14.69
N LEU A 55 -13.38 4.30 15.76
CA LEU A 55 -11.97 3.88 15.73
C LEU A 55 -11.74 2.65 14.82
N ASN A 56 -12.76 1.79 14.73
CA ASN A 56 -12.75 0.52 13.99
C ASN A 56 -13.34 0.64 12.57
N SER A 57 -13.55 1.87 12.07
CA SER A 57 -14.02 2.07 10.70
C SER A 57 -12.94 1.79 9.67
N ILE A 58 -13.36 1.35 8.48
CA ILE A 58 -12.47 1.27 7.32
C ILE A 58 -11.97 2.69 6.99
N TYR A 59 -10.65 2.83 7.03
CA TYR A 59 -9.94 4.07 6.76
C TYR A 59 -8.94 3.85 5.62
N GLY A 60 -8.73 4.92 4.85
CA GLY A 60 -7.74 4.99 3.79
C GLY A 60 -8.31 4.99 2.37
N ASN A 61 -7.40 4.99 1.39
CA ASN A 61 -7.75 5.02 -0.03
C ASN A 61 -8.03 3.61 -0.57
N LEU A 62 -9.29 3.35 -0.94
CA LEU A 62 -9.83 2.02 -1.25
C LEU A 62 -8.91 1.08 -2.08
N PRO A 63 -8.28 1.50 -3.18
CA PRO A 63 -7.40 0.63 -3.97
C PRO A 63 -6.17 0.10 -3.21
N TYR A 64 -5.77 0.76 -2.13
CA TYR A 64 -4.59 0.46 -1.32
C TYR A 64 -4.95 -0.20 0.02
N ILE A 65 -6.24 -0.36 0.32
CA ILE A 65 -6.71 -0.99 1.56
C ILE A 65 -6.61 -2.51 1.40
N ALA A 66 -5.92 -3.15 2.34
CA ALA A 66 -5.77 -4.59 2.36
C ALA A 66 -7.14 -5.31 2.53
N PRO A 67 -7.35 -6.47 1.88
CA PRO A 67 -8.65 -7.15 1.84
C PRO A 67 -9.15 -7.54 3.24
N GLU A 68 -8.25 -7.89 4.17
CA GLU A 68 -8.62 -8.20 5.54
C GLU A 68 -9.26 -7.02 6.27
N LEU A 69 -8.83 -5.79 5.97
CA LEU A 69 -9.41 -4.57 6.58
C LEU A 69 -10.79 -4.28 6.02
N LEU A 70 -11.01 -4.56 4.73
CA LEU A 70 -12.33 -4.47 4.10
C LEU A 70 -13.32 -5.47 4.72
N CYS A 71 -12.82 -6.56 5.29
CA CYS A 71 -13.59 -7.55 6.05
C CYS A 71 -13.72 -7.20 7.56
N GLY A 72 -13.32 -5.99 7.98
CA GLY A 72 -13.45 -5.52 9.36
C GLY A 72 -12.40 -6.05 10.33
N LYS A 73 -11.29 -6.63 9.85
CA LYS A 73 -10.16 -6.99 10.70
C LYS A 73 -9.33 -5.75 11.07
N GLU A 74 -8.58 -5.86 12.15
CA GLU A 74 -7.71 -4.79 12.63
C GLU A 74 -6.51 -4.54 11.72
N THR A 75 -6.02 -3.29 11.73
CA THR A 75 -4.81 -2.90 11.00
C THR A 75 -3.57 -3.59 11.56
N THR A 76 -2.71 -4.07 10.66
CA THR A 76 -1.45 -4.77 11.00
C THR A 76 -0.30 -4.23 10.18
N PHE A 77 0.95 -4.54 10.54
CA PHE A 77 2.11 -4.23 9.68
C PHE A 77 1.95 -4.82 8.27
N ALA A 78 1.38 -6.03 8.16
CA ALA A 78 1.10 -6.68 6.87
C ALA A 78 0.10 -5.90 6.01
N SER A 79 -0.76 -5.06 6.61
CA SER A 79 -1.67 -4.20 5.84
C SER A 79 -0.94 -3.04 5.15
N ASP A 80 0.10 -2.47 5.77
CA ASP A 80 0.98 -1.51 5.08
C ASP A 80 1.75 -2.18 3.94
N ILE A 81 2.17 -3.45 4.10
CA ILE A 81 2.85 -4.21 3.04
C ILE A 81 1.95 -4.39 1.81
N TYR A 82 0.64 -4.59 2.01
CA TYR A 82 -0.31 -4.62 0.91
C TYR A 82 -0.34 -3.30 0.15
N SER A 83 -0.41 -2.18 0.86
CA SER A 83 -0.36 -0.85 0.26
C SER A 83 0.95 -0.61 -0.50
N VAL A 84 2.09 -1.10 0.02
CA VAL A 84 3.38 -1.09 -0.70
C VAL A 84 3.28 -1.87 -2.01
N GLY A 85 2.62 -3.04 -2.04
CA GLY A 85 2.37 -3.79 -3.27
C GLY A 85 1.54 -3.02 -4.30
N MET A 86 0.54 -2.26 -3.85
CA MET A 86 -0.26 -1.40 -4.73
C MET A 86 0.52 -0.19 -5.25
N LEU A 87 1.37 0.40 -4.42
CA LEU A 87 2.31 1.46 -4.83
C LEU A 87 3.34 0.93 -5.84
N MET A 88 3.85 -0.28 -5.65
CA MET A 88 4.73 -0.93 -6.63
C MET A 88 4.03 -1.05 -7.99
N TRP A 89 2.77 -1.46 -8.00
CA TRP A 89 2.00 -1.54 -9.23
C TRP A 89 1.82 -0.18 -9.89
N GLU A 90 1.44 0.85 -9.14
CA GLU A 90 1.27 2.22 -9.64
C GLU A 90 2.57 2.81 -10.19
N ILE A 91 3.70 2.58 -9.51
CA ILE A 91 5.03 2.99 -10.00
C ILE A 91 5.35 2.27 -11.31
N SER A 92 5.03 0.97 -11.40
CA SER A 92 5.25 0.18 -12.61
C SER A 92 4.40 0.69 -13.77
N SER A 93 3.09 0.89 -13.54
CA SER A 93 2.10 1.25 -14.57
C SER A 93 2.10 2.73 -14.93
N GLY A 94 2.51 3.61 -14.00
CA GLY A 94 2.34 5.05 -14.11
C GLY A 94 0.89 5.51 -13.95
N GLN A 95 -0.01 4.67 -13.42
CA GLN A 95 -1.44 4.96 -13.30
C GLN A 95 -1.99 4.48 -11.94
N PRO A 96 -3.02 5.15 -11.38
CA PRO A 96 -3.65 4.70 -10.14
C PRO A 96 -4.27 3.30 -10.27
N PRO A 97 -4.23 2.44 -9.22
CA PRO A 97 -4.87 1.14 -9.27
C PRO A 97 -6.40 1.26 -9.41
N PHE A 98 -6.99 0.38 -10.22
CA PHE A 98 -8.45 0.28 -10.45
C PHE A 98 -9.11 1.59 -10.94
N ILE A 99 -8.53 2.21 -11.97
CA ILE A 99 -9.06 3.39 -12.68
C ILE A 99 -10.59 3.29 -12.84
N CYS A 100 -11.30 4.33 -12.40
CA CYS A 100 -12.76 4.49 -12.51
C CYS A 100 -13.65 3.58 -11.64
N LYS A 101 -13.11 2.78 -10.71
CA LYS A 101 -13.90 2.00 -9.76
C LYS A 101 -13.60 2.47 -8.32
N HIS A 102 -14.43 3.33 -7.75
CA HIS A 102 -14.30 3.78 -6.35
C HIS A 102 -15.60 3.60 -5.58
N ASN A 103 -16.22 2.44 -5.73
CA ASN A 103 -17.51 2.12 -5.13
C ASN A 103 -17.42 0.85 -4.25
N TYR A 104 -18.53 0.55 -3.58
CA TYR A 104 -18.67 -0.64 -2.73
C TYR A 104 -18.39 -1.95 -3.50
N ASP A 105 -18.72 -1.98 -4.80
CA ASP A 105 -18.44 -3.14 -5.65
C ASP A 105 -16.94 -3.43 -5.76
N LEU A 106 -16.09 -2.41 -5.88
CA LEU A 106 -14.63 -2.62 -5.90
C LEU A 106 -14.15 -3.26 -4.59
N ALA A 107 -14.68 -2.84 -3.44
CA ALA A 107 -14.29 -3.42 -2.17
C ALA A 107 -14.58 -4.94 -2.14
N ILE A 108 -15.74 -5.35 -2.64
CA ILE A 108 -16.12 -6.77 -2.78
C ILE A 108 -15.20 -7.47 -3.79
N GLU A 109 -14.92 -6.86 -4.95
CA GLU A 109 -14.02 -7.43 -5.95
C GLU A 109 -12.60 -7.65 -5.37
N ILE A 110 -12.08 -6.71 -4.55
CA ILE A 110 -10.76 -6.81 -3.89
C ILE A 110 -10.72 -7.98 -2.90
N VAL A 111 -11.76 -8.12 -2.08
CA VAL A 111 -11.92 -9.24 -1.16
C VAL A 111 -12.00 -10.57 -1.91
N ASN A 112 -12.67 -10.59 -3.07
CA ASN A 112 -12.74 -11.74 -3.97
C ASN A 112 -11.47 -11.99 -4.79
N GLY A 113 -10.42 -11.20 -4.58
CA GLY A 113 -9.10 -11.44 -5.16
C GLY A 113 -8.80 -10.70 -6.46
N ILE A 114 -9.62 -9.71 -6.86
CA ILE A 114 -9.23 -8.87 -8.01
C ILE A 114 -7.91 -8.17 -7.70
N ARG A 115 -7.01 -8.13 -8.67
CA ARG A 115 -5.78 -7.35 -8.65
C ARG A 115 -5.63 -6.60 -9.98
N PRO A 116 -4.95 -5.44 -10.01
CA PRO A 116 -4.69 -4.74 -11.25
C PRO A 116 -3.90 -5.61 -12.24
N LYS A 117 -4.21 -5.50 -13.53
CA LYS A 117 -3.48 -6.24 -14.56
C LYS A 117 -2.03 -5.76 -14.62
N ILE A 118 -1.09 -6.69 -14.58
CA ILE A 118 0.34 -6.37 -14.66
C ILE A 118 0.68 -5.85 -16.06
N VAL A 119 1.43 -4.74 -16.11
CA VAL A 119 1.80 -4.08 -17.36
C VAL A 119 2.89 -4.88 -18.08
N PRO A 120 2.79 -5.10 -19.40
CA PRO A 120 3.85 -5.73 -20.17
C PRO A 120 5.18 -4.99 -20.00
N GLY A 121 6.27 -5.74 -19.78
CA GLY A 121 7.60 -5.18 -19.57
C GLY A 121 7.96 -4.92 -18.09
N THR A 122 7.05 -5.13 -17.14
CA THR A 122 7.41 -5.17 -15.71
C THR A 122 8.45 -6.28 -15.47
N PRO A 123 9.64 -5.98 -14.89
CA PRO A 123 10.67 -6.99 -14.64
C PRO A 123 10.17 -8.13 -13.76
N LEU A 124 10.56 -9.37 -14.06
CA LEU A 124 10.04 -10.58 -13.40
C LEU A 124 10.18 -10.53 -11.87
N LYS A 125 11.38 -10.21 -11.36
CA LYS A 125 11.62 -10.11 -9.91
C LYS A 125 10.75 -9.04 -9.24
N TYR A 126 10.53 -7.91 -9.93
CA TYR A 126 9.67 -6.84 -9.42
C TYR A 126 8.22 -7.29 -9.36
N LYS A 127 7.75 -7.97 -10.41
CA LYS A 127 6.44 -8.59 -10.46
C LYS A 127 6.25 -9.57 -9.30
N GLU A 128 7.17 -10.51 -9.13
CA GLU A 128 7.07 -11.55 -8.08
C GLU A 128 7.04 -10.94 -6.67
N LEU A 129 7.85 -9.91 -6.42
CA LEU A 129 7.86 -9.19 -5.14
C LEU A 129 6.55 -8.44 -4.90
N MET A 130 6.10 -7.67 -5.89
CA MET A 130 4.82 -6.97 -5.87
C MET A 130 3.65 -7.94 -5.62
N GLU A 131 3.69 -9.11 -6.28
CA GLU A 131 2.66 -10.14 -6.11
C GLU A 131 2.65 -10.75 -4.70
N LYS A 132 3.81 -10.92 -4.08
CA LYS A 132 3.91 -11.34 -2.67
C LYS A 132 3.39 -10.28 -1.71
N CYS A 133 3.65 -8.99 -1.98
CA CYS A 133 3.20 -7.90 -1.13
C CYS A 133 1.67 -7.78 -1.08
N TRP A 134 0.97 -7.99 -2.21
CA TRP A 134 -0.49 -7.83 -2.27
C TRP A 134 -1.28 -9.15 -2.13
N ASP A 135 -0.65 -10.20 -1.59
CA ASP A 135 -1.34 -11.48 -1.33
C ASP A 135 -2.59 -11.25 -0.47
N ALA A 136 -3.66 -12.00 -0.75
CA ALA A 136 -4.90 -11.89 0.02
C ALA A 136 -4.72 -12.35 1.47
N ASP A 137 -3.85 -13.33 1.69
CA ASP A 137 -3.47 -13.80 3.02
C ASP A 137 -2.35 -12.92 3.60
N PRO A 138 -2.61 -12.13 4.66
CA PRO A 138 -1.59 -11.26 5.24
C PRO A 138 -0.38 -12.03 5.80
N THR A 139 -0.53 -13.32 6.11
CA THR A 139 0.57 -14.14 6.64
C THR A 139 1.58 -14.57 5.57
N LYS A 140 1.21 -14.45 4.28
CA LYS A 140 2.09 -14.77 3.14
C LYS A 140 2.88 -13.56 2.66
N ARG A 141 2.56 -12.37 3.16
CA ARG A 141 3.25 -11.13 2.80
C ARG A 141 4.62 -11.09 3.49
N PRO A 142 5.65 -10.55 2.83
CA PRO A 142 6.97 -10.42 3.43
C PRO A 142 6.95 -9.43 4.61
N ASP A 143 7.87 -9.60 5.55
CA ASP A 143 8.17 -8.56 6.54
C ASP A 143 8.91 -7.41 5.85
N ILE A 144 8.67 -6.17 6.29
CA ILE A 144 9.30 -4.97 5.71
C ILE A 144 10.84 -5.03 5.74
N LYS A 145 11.43 -5.75 6.69
CA LYS A 145 12.89 -5.92 6.80
C LYS A 145 13.46 -6.87 5.75
N THR A 146 12.60 -7.65 5.08
CA THR A 146 12.97 -8.64 4.05
C THR A 146 12.65 -8.18 2.63
N LEU A 147 12.04 -7.00 2.50
CA LEU A 147 11.72 -6.30 1.26
C LEU A 147 12.93 -5.51 0.76
#